data_AF-A0A9D6HNQ2-F1
#
_entry.id   AF-A0A9D6HNQ2-F1
#
_cell.length_a   1.000
_cell.length_b   1.000
_cell.length_c   1.000
_cell.angle_alpha   90.00
_cell.angle_beta   90.00
_cell.angle_gamma   90.00
#
_symmetry.space_group_name_H-M   'P 1'
#
loop_
_entity.id
_entity.type
_entity.pdbx_description
1 polymer ?
#
loop_
_entity_poly.entity_id
_entity_poly.type
_entity_poly.pdbx_seq_one_letter_code
_entity_poly.pdbx_strand_id
1 'polypeptide(L)'
;MRLRALGFVVVVATVAAFPAAFGVYPVKLLQEILIWGVFAMSLDLLMGYGGMVSFGHSAFFGIGAYVAAFALRGSPGALAGLAAPALAAAAAALVIGFFS
;
A
#
# COMPACT_ATOMS: atom_id res chain seq x y z
N MET A 1 29.25 7.20 4.20
CA MET A 1 27.99 7.77 3.67
C MET A 1 27.91 7.74 2.14
N ARG A 2 28.95 8.17 1.41
CA ARG A 2 28.94 8.19 -0.08
C ARG A 2 28.65 6.84 -0.75
N LEU A 3 29.21 5.73 -0.24
CA LEU A 3 28.98 4.39 -0.80
C LEU A 3 27.53 3.90 -0.67
N ARG A 4 26.86 4.23 0.45
CA ARG A 4 25.46 3.85 0.70
C ARG A 4 24.50 4.65 -0.17
N ALA A 5 24.76 5.95 -0.32
CA ALA A 5 24.01 6.82 -1.22
C ALA A 5 24.15 6.36 -2.68
N LEU A 6 25.36 6.00 -3.10
CA LEU A 6 25.59 5.44 -4.44
C LEU A 6 24.82 4.13 -4.63
N GLY A 7 24.90 3.21 -3.67
CA GLY A 7 24.15 1.95 -3.71
C GLY A 7 22.64 2.15 -3.84
N PHE A 8 22.08 3.09 -3.06
CA PHE A 8 20.65 3.43 -3.14
C PHE A 8 20.26 3.96 -4.53
N VAL A 9 21.05 4.88 -5.08
CA VAL A 9 20.80 5.44 -6.42
C VAL A 9 20.86 4.36 -7.49
N VAL A 10 21.83 3.44 -7.42
CA VAL A 10 21.95 2.33 -8.38
C VAL A 10 20.72 1.42 -8.33
N VAL A 11 20.24 1.06 -7.14
CA VAL A 11 19.03 0.24 -6.99
C VAL A 11 17.80 0.95 -7.58
N VAL A 12 17.60 2.23 -7.24
CA VAL A 12 16.47 3.02 -7.76
C VAL A 12 16.53 3.14 -9.28
N ALA A 13 17.70 3.44 -9.84
CA ALA A 13 17.89 3.53 -11.29
C ALA A 13 17.61 2.20 -11.99
N THR A 14 18.00 1.07 -11.38
CA THR A 14 17.77 -0.26 -11.93
C THR A 14 16.28 -0.61 -11.95
N VAL A 15 15.57 -0.35 -10.85
CA VAL A 15 14.12 -0.58 -10.77
C VAL A 15 13.37 0.32 -11.76
N ALA A 16 13.79 1.59 -11.90
CA ALA A 16 13.19 2.53 -12.85
C ALA A 16 13.43 2.15 -14.31
N ALA A 17 14.60 1.59 -14.64
CA ALA A 17 14.94 1.14 -15.99
C ALA A 17 14.33 -0.23 -16.33
N PHE A 18 13.90 -1.02 -15.34
CA PHE A 18 13.37 -2.36 -15.51
C PHE A 18 12.24 -2.47 -16.55
N PRO A 19 11.23 -1.57 -16.60
CA PRO A 19 10.15 -1.65 -17.59
C PRO A 19 10.60 -1.40 -19.03
N ALA A 20 11.73 -0.73 -19.24
CA ALA A 20 12.28 -0.53 -20.58
C ALA A 20 13.01 -1.77 -21.12
N ALA A 21 13.44 -2.67 -20.23
CA ALA A 21 14.20 -3.88 -20.57
C ALA A 21 13.35 -5.16 -20.63
N PHE A 22 12.19 -5.19 -19.97
CA PHE A 22 11.35 -6.38 -19.83
C PHE A 22 9.91 -6.17 -20.31
N GLY A 23 9.25 -7.27 -20.70
CA GLY A 23 7.85 -7.27 -21.07
C GLY A 23 6.87 -7.06 -19.90
N VAL A 24 5.58 -7.00 -20.21
CA VAL A 24 4.51 -6.69 -19.23
C VAL A 24 4.47 -7.66 -18.05
N TYR A 25 4.70 -8.96 -18.28
CA TYR A 25 4.60 -9.97 -17.22
C TYR A 25 5.68 -9.80 -16.13
N PRO A 26 7.00 -9.78 -16.46
CA PRO A 26 8.04 -9.53 -15.45
C PRO A 26 7.88 -8.20 -14.72
N VAL A 27 7.41 -7.16 -15.41
CA VAL A 27 7.16 -5.84 -14.80
C VAL A 27 6.06 -5.92 -13.75
N LYS A 28 4.92 -6.56 -14.06
CA LYS A 28 3.85 -6.76 -13.09
C LYS A 28 4.30 -7.60 -11.90
N LEU A 29 5.08 -8.66 -12.15
CA LEU A 29 5.61 -9.51 -11.10
C LEU A 29 6.55 -8.72 -10.17
N LEU A 30 7.46 -7.92 -10.72
CA LEU A 30 8.32 -7.05 -9.92
C LEU A 30 7.50 -6.05 -9.09
N GLN A 31 6.47 -5.46 -9.68
CA GLN A 31 5.58 -4.52 -8.99
C GLN A 31 4.89 -5.18 -7.78
N GLU A 32 4.41 -6.42 -7.95
CA GLU A 32 3.80 -7.21 -6.88
C GLU A 32 4.81 -7.57 -5.78
N ILE A 33 6.03 -8.00 -6.15
CA ILE A 33 7.13 -8.25 -5.19
C ILE A 33 7.43 -7.01 -4.36
N LEU A 34 7.52 -5.83 -4.98
CA LEU A 34 7.78 -4.58 -4.28
C LEU A 34 6.64 -4.17 -3.34
N ILE A 35 5.39 -4.35 -3.77
CA ILE A 35 4.21 -4.07 -2.93
C ILE A 35 4.22 -4.96 -1.69
N TRP A 36 4.41 -6.28 -1.85
CA TRP A 36 4.49 -7.21 -0.73
C TRP A 36 5.71 -6.97 0.16
N GLY A 37 6.85 -6.59 -0.42
CA GLY A 37 8.05 -6.23 0.33
C GLY A 37 7.82 -5.00 1.21
N VAL A 38 7.24 -3.93 0.68
CA VAL A 38 6.90 -2.72 1.46
C VAL A 38 5.86 -3.04 2.54
N PHE A 39 4.87 -3.87 2.23
CA PHE A 39 3.88 -4.33 3.20
C PHE A 39 4.54 -5.09 4.37
N ALA A 40 5.42 -6.05 4.07
CA ALA A 40 6.15 -6.81 5.08
C ALA A 40 7.07 -5.92 5.93
N MET A 41 7.82 -5.00 5.30
CA MET A 41 8.66 -4.04 6.02
C MET A 41 7.85 -3.12 6.93
N SER A 42 6.67 -2.66 6.49
CA SER A 42 5.77 -1.88 7.34
C SER A 42 5.37 -2.66 8.59
N LEU A 43 4.99 -3.94 8.45
CA LEU A 43 4.63 -4.78 9.58
C LEU A 43 5.82 -5.04 10.51
N ASP A 44 7.02 -5.29 9.98
CA ASP A 44 8.25 -5.46 10.77
C ASP A 44 8.59 -4.20 11.57
N LEU A 45 8.47 -3.02 10.95
CA LEU A 45 8.69 -1.75 11.65
C LEU A 45 7.69 -1.55 12.78
N LEU A 46 6.41 -1.82 12.53
CA LEU A 46 5.36 -1.54 13.49
C LEU A 46 5.31 -2.57 14.63
N MET A 47 5.47 -3.86 14.34
CA MET A 47 5.46 -4.94 15.34
C MET A 47 6.83 -5.15 15.98
N GLY A 48 7.88 -5.20 15.17
CA GLY A 48 9.24 -5.46 15.62
C GLY A 48 9.85 -4.30 16.40
N TYR A 49 9.76 -3.08 15.87
CA TYR A 49 10.31 -1.88 16.53
C TYR A 49 9.27 -1.08 17.30
N GLY A 50 8.04 -1.00 16.80
CA GLY A 50 6.96 -0.21 17.41
C GLY A 50 6.26 -0.88 18.59
N GLY A 51 6.39 -2.20 18.76
CA GLY A 51 5.76 -2.95 19.86
C GLY A 51 4.22 -2.88 19.89
N MET A 52 3.59 -2.45 18.80
CA MET A 52 2.15 -2.29 18.71
C MET A 52 1.49 -3.64 18.44
N VAL A 53 0.68 -4.11 19.39
CA VAL A 53 0.01 -5.43 19.31
C VAL A 53 -1.30 -5.37 18.51
N SER A 54 -1.91 -4.19 18.34
CA SER A 54 -3.17 -4.01 17.59
C SER A 54 -3.11 -2.84 16.60
N PHE A 55 -3.25 -3.15 15.31
CA PHE A 55 -3.30 -2.20 14.18
C PHE A 55 -4.69 -2.02 13.58
N GLY A 56 -5.75 -2.44 14.29
CA GLY A 56 -7.11 -2.44 13.75
C GLY A 56 -7.50 -1.11 13.11
N HIS A 57 -7.13 0.02 13.74
CA HIS A 57 -7.36 1.36 13.21
C HIS A 57 -6.64 1.64 11.88
N SER A 58 -5.38 1.25 11.74
CA SER A 58 -4.59 1.43 10.52
C SER A 58 -5.16 0.65 9.33
N ALA A 59 -5.76 -0.53 9.58
CA ALA A 59 -6.42 -1.32 8.55
C ALA A 59 -7.62 -0.58 7.93
N PHE A 60 -8.42 0.13 8.74
CA PHE A 60 -9.56 0.91 8.24
C PHE A 60 -9.12 2.08 7.35
N PHE A 61 -8.03 2.76 7.72
CA PHE A 61 -7.46 3.83 6.89
C PHE A 61 -6.94 3.29 5.55
N GLY A 62 -6.32 2.11 5.53
CA GLY A 62 -5.86 1.47 4.29
C GLY A 62 -7.01 1.11 3.35
N ILE A 63 -8.07 0.49 3.88
CA ILE A 63 -9.29 0.16 3.12
C ILE A 63 -9.93 1.44 2.55
N GLY A 64 -10.08 2.48 3.39
CA GLY A 64 -10.61 3.77 2.97
C GLY A 64 -9.79 4.41 1.85
N ALA A 65 -8.46 4.48 1.98
CA ALA A 65 -7.60 5.08 0.96
C ALA A 65 -7.67 4.34 -0.39
N TYR A 66 -7.67 3.01 -0.38
CA TYR A 66 -7.78 2.21 -1.60
C TYR A 66 -9.13 2.40 -2.30
N VAL A 67 -10.23 2.35 -1.53
CA VAL A 67 -11.58 2.56 -2.07
C VAL A 67 -11.75 3.99 -2.55
N ALA A 68 -11.21 5.00 -1.87
CA ALA A 68 -11.23 6.38 -2.32
C ALA A 68 -10.51 6.55 -3.67
N ALA A 69 -9.30 5.97 -3.82
CA ALA A 69 -8.54 6.02 -5.07
C ALA A 69 -9.30 5.34 -6.23
N PHE A 70 -9.95 4.21 -5.96
CA PHE A 70 -10.77 3.52 -6.95
C PHE A 70 -12.06 4.29 -7.27
N ALA A 71 -12.75 4.79 -6.25
CA ALA A 71 -13.99 5.55 -6.36
C ALA A 71 -13.80 6.94 -6.95
N LEU A 72 -12.56 7.41 -7.14
CA LEU A 72 -12.23 8.65 -7.85
C LEU A 72 -11.65 8.40 -9.24
N ARG A 73 -11.54 7.14 -9.67
CA ARG A 73 -11.01 6.79 -10.99
C ARG A 73 -12.00 7.22 -12.09
N GLY A 74 -11.57 8.12 -12.98
CA GLY A 74 -12.35 8.50 -14.16
C GLY A 74 -13.36 9.65 -13.98
N SER A 75 -13.13 10.59 -13.05
CA SER A 75 -14.02 11.71 -12.69
C SER A 75 -15.37 11.36 -11.99
N PRO A 76 -15.35 10.69 -10.83
CA PRO A 76 -16.48 10.67 -9.89
C PRO A 76 -16.47 11.90 -8.97
N GLY A 77 -17.66 12.36 -8.57
CA GLY A 77 -17.83 13.54 -7.73
C GLY A 77 -17.26 13.39 -6.31
N ALA A 78 -17.02 14.52 -5.63
CA ALA A 78 -16.49 14.56 -4.26
C ALA A 78 -17.29 13.67 -3.28
N LEU A 79 -18.61 13.55 -3.47
CA LEU A 79 -19.45 12.66 -2.68
C LEU A 79 -19.07 11.18 -2.83
N ALA A 80 -18.74 10.71 -4.04
CA ALA A 80 -18.30 9.33 -4.24
C ALA A 80 -16.93 9.08 -3.57
N GLY A 81 -16.03 10.06 -3.66
CA GLY A 81 -14.73 10.02 -2.98
C GLY A 81 -14.80 10.06 -1.44
N LEU A 82 -15.95 10.43 -0.87
CA LEU A 82 -16.17 10.44 0.58
C LEU A 82 -17.03 9.27 1.05
N ALA A 83 -18.17 9.02 0.37
CA ALA A 83 -19.15 8.02 0.77
C ALA A 83 -18.63 6.59 0.56
N ALA A 84 -18.02 6.30 -0.60
CA ALA A 84 -17.51 4.95 -0.88
C ALA A 84 -16.46 4.48 0.13
N PRO A 85 -15.40 5.25 0.45
CA PRO A 85 -14.43 4.81 1.45
C PRO A 85 -15.00 4.76 2.87
N ALA A 86 -15.92 5.68 3.23
CA ALA A 86 -16.58 5.65 4.54
C ALA A 86 -17.43 4.38 4.72
N LEU A 87 -18.23 4.01 3.71
CA LEU A 87 -19.03 2.78 3.72
C LEU A 87 -18.15 1.53 3.75
N ALA A 88 -17.05 1.51 3.00
CA ALA A 88 -16.13 0.38 3.01
C ALA A 88 -15.44 0.20 4.37
N ALA A 89 -15.01 1.29 5.00
CA ALA A 89 -14.43 1.25 6.35
C ALA A 89 -15.48 0.82 7.39
N ALA A 90 -16.72 1.31 7.30
CA ALA A 90 -17.82 0.90 8.18
C ALA A 90 -18.16 -0.59 8.04
N ALA A 91 -18.20 -1.11 6.81
CA ALA A 91 -18.42 -2.53 6.56
C ALA A 91 -17.29 -3.39 7.15
N ALA A 92 -16.03 -2.99 6.96
CA ALA A 92 -14.89 -3.67 7.56
C ALA A 92 -14.94 -3.64 9.10
N ALA A 93 -15.32 -2.51 9.69
CA ALA A 93 -15.49 -2.37 11.14
C ALA A 93 -16.59 -3.27 11.68
N LEU A 94 -17.72 -3.43 10.96
CA LEU A 94 -18.80 -4.34 11.36
C LEU A 94 -18.33 -5.80 11.37
N VAL A 95 -17.59 -6.21 10.33
CA VAL A 95 -17.05 -7.58 10.25
C VAL A 95 -16.03 -7.83 11.35
N ILE A 96 -15.07 -6.93 11.54
CA ILE A 96 -14.04 -7.09 12.58
C ILE A 96 -14.67 -7.05 13.97
N GLY A 97 -15.60 -6.12 14.21
CA GLY A 97 -16.33 -5.96 15.46
C GLY A 97 -17.18 -7.17 15.82
N PHE A 98 -17.62 -7.97 14.85
CA PHE A 98 -18.33 -9.23 15.11
C PHE A 98 -17.43 -10.33 15.70
N PHE A 99 -16.12 -10.29 15.42
CA PHE A 99 -15.16 -11.31 15.85
C PHE A 99 -14.27 -10.87 17.04
N SER A 100 -14.38 -9.62 17.48
CA SER A 100 -13.62 -9.04 18.62
C SER A 100 -14.46 -8.98 19.88
#